data_AF-A0A376VKF7-F1
#
_entry.id   AF-A0A376VKF7-F1
#
_cell.length_a   1.000
_cell.length_b   1.000
_cell.length_c   1.000
_cell.angle_alpha   90.00
_cell.angle_beta   90.00
_cell.angle_gamma   90.00
#
_symmetry.space_group_name_H-M   'P 1'
#
loop_
_entity.id
_entity.type
_entity.pdbx_description
1 polymer ?
#
loop_
_entity_poly.entity_id
_entity_poly.type
_entity_poly.pdbx_seq_one_letter_code
_entity_poly.pdbx_strand_id
1 'polypeptide(L)' 'MTPPHGRNALRLLASGAIKVKPMITHRIGLSQWREGFDAMVDKTAIKVIMTYGL' A
#
# COMPACT_ATOMS: atom_id res chain seq x y z
N MET A 1 7.60 13.32 20.05
CA MET A 1 7.72 14.21 18.87
C MET A 1 7.74 13.34 17.62
N THR A 2 6.68 13.36 16.80
CA THR A 2 6.66 12.56 15.56
C THR A 2 7.57 13.22 14.52
N PRO A 3 8.52 12.48 13.91
CA PRO A 3 9.37 13.03 12.85
C PRO A 3 8.57 13.52 11.63
N PRO A 4 9.00 14.58 10.93
CA PRO A 4 8.22 15.22 9.85
C PRO A 4 8.17 14.42 8.54
N HIS A 5 8.60 13.16 8.52
CA HIS A 5 8.74 12.34 7.30
C HIS A 5 7.44 12.26 6.48
N GLY A 6 6.28 12.17 7.14
CA GLY A 6 4.98 12.13 6.45
C GLY A 6 4.70 13.37 5.60
N ARG A 7 5.08 14.57 6.08
CA ARG A 7 4.92 15.82 5.32
C ARG A 7 5.79 15.80 4.05
N ASN A 8 7.02 15.31 4.15
CA ASN A 8 7.92 15.23 3.00
C ASN A 8 7.44 14.19 1.97
N ALA A 9 7.02 13.01 2.43
CA ALA A 9 6.49 11.96 1.57
C ALA A 9 5.25 12.43 0.78
N LEU A 10 4.34 13.16 1.42
CA LEU A 10 3.18 13.75 0.75
C LEU A 10 3.57 14.80 -0.29
N ARG A 11 4.60 15.63 -0.02
CA ARG A 11 5.12 16.60 -1.00
C ARG A 11 5.70 15.90 -2.23
N LEU A 12 6.46 14.83 -2.05
CA LEU A 12 7.01 14.03 -3.16
C LEU A 12 5.92 13.32 -3.98
N LEU A 13 4.87 12.83 -3.29
CA LEU A 13 3.72 12.23 -3.96
C LEU A 13 2.94 13.26 -4.78
N ALA A 14 2.67 14.44 -4.19
CA ALA A 14 1.92 15.52 -4.83
C ALA A 14 2.66 16.13 -6.02
N SER A 15 3.99 16.22 -5.98
CA SER A 15 4.80 16.70 -7.10
C SER A 15 4.93 15.69 -8.24
N GLY A 16 4.48 14.43 -8.05
CA GLY A 16 4.65 13.36 -9.02
C GLY A 16 6.09 12.84 -9.14
N ALA A 17 7.00 13.28 -8.25
CA ALA A 17 8.39 12.83 -8.24
C ALA A 17 8.54 11.33 -7.94
N ILE A 18 7.52 10.71 -7.34
CA ILE A 18 7.47 9.27 -7.05
C ILE A 18 6.17 8.64 -7.58
N LYS A 19 6.28 7.46 -8.22
CA LYS A 19 5.13 6.71 -8.75
C LYS A 19 4.78 5.55 -7.82
N VAL A 20 3.88 5.77 -6.87
CA VAL A 20 3.49 4.74 -5.88
C VAL A 20 2.39 3.80 -6.34
N LYS A 21 1.55 4.22 -7.31
CA LYS A 21 0.41 3.40 -7.79
C LYS A 21 0.83 1.99 -8.26
N PRO A 22 1.91 1.81 -9.05
CA PRO A 22 2.32 0.48 -9.52
C PRO A 22 2.83 -0.46 -8.41
N MET A 23 3.17 0.07 -7.23
CA MET A 23 3.57 -0.77 -6.11
C MET A 23 2.40 -1.59 -5.55
N ILE A 24 1.16 -1.13 -5.77
CA ILE A 24 -0.05 -1.82 -5.33
C ILE A 24 -0.37 -2.94 -6.32
N THR A 25 0.03 -4.16 -5.99
CA THR A 25 -0.21 -5.34 -6.84
C THR A 25 -1.53 -6.04 -6.52
N HIS A 26 -2.10 -5.83 -5.32
CA HIS A 26 -3.37 -6.45 -4.93
C HIS A 26 -4.31 -5.44 -4.26
N ARG A 27 -5.60 -5.56 -4.57
CA ARG A 27 -6.71 -4.90 -3.90
C ARG A 27 -7.73 -5.97 -3.53
N ILE A 28 -8.02 -6.10 -2.25
CA ILE A 28 -8.89 -7.18 -1.74
C ILE A 28 -9.87 -6.65 -0.70
N GLY A 29 -10.95 -7.39 -0.49
CA GLY A 29 -11.87 -7.13 0.61
C GLY A 29 -11.23 -7.45 1.95
N LEU A 30 -11.70 -6.81 3.03
CA LEU A 30 -11.21 -7.10 4.38
C LEU A 30 -11.51 -8.53 4.86
N SER A 31 -12.57 -9.16 4.34
CA SER A 31 -12.86 -10.59 4.58
C SER A 31 -11.73 -11.50 4.10
N GLN A 32 -10.96 -11.07 3.10
CA GLN A 32 -9.84 -11.78 2.49
C GLN A 32 -8.49 -11.43 3.12
N TRP A 33 -8.47 -10.79 4.30
CA TRP A 33 -7.23 -10.31 4.92
C TRP A 33 -6.14 -11.39 4.94
N ARG A 34 -6.50 -12.64 5.24
CA ARG A 34 -5.56 -13.77 5.33
C ARG A 34 -4.85 -14.03 4.00
N GLU A 35 -5.59 -14.10 2.90
CA GLU A 35 -5.03 -14.24 1.54
C GLU A 35 -4.06 -13.11 1.22
N GLY A 36 -4.38 -11.88 1.65
CA GLY A 36 -3.50 -10.72 1.51
C GLY A 36 -2.19 -10.84 2.30
N PHE A 37 -2.22 -11.44 3.50
CA PHE A 37 -1.01 -11.71 4.27
C PHE A 37 -0.19 -12.84 3.67
N ASP A 38 -0.83 -13.93 3.26
CA ASP A 38 -0.16 -15.08 2.64
C ASP A 38 0.57 -14.65 1.35
N ALA A 39 -0.06 -13.83 0.50
CA ALA A 39 0.58 -13.29 -0.71
C ALA A 39 1.82 -12.41 -0.41
N MET A 40 1.86 -11.74 0.74
CA MET A 40 3.04 -10.98 1.16
C MET A 40 4.16 -11.90 1.68
N VAL A 41 3.81 -12.97 2.40
CA VAL A 41 4.76 -13.99 2.89
C VAL A 41 5.40 -14.73 1.72
N ASP A 42 4.59 -15.14 0.74
CA ASP A 42 5.01 -15.88 -0.44
C ASP A 42 5.74 -15.01 -1.48
N LYS A 43 5.83 -13.69 -1.23
CA LYS A 43 6.45 -12.70 -2.12
C LYS A 43 5.81 -12.63 -3.52
N THR A 44 4.54 -13.03 -3.63
CA THR A 44 3.73 -12.87 -4.84
C THR A 44 3.06 -11.49 -4.89
N ALA A 45 3.03 -10.76 -3.77
CA ALA A 45 2.60 -9.37 -3.67
C ALA A 45 3.73 -8.40 -3.27
N ILE A 46 3.64 -7.15 -3.74
CA ILE A 46 4.54 -6.05 -3.33
C ILE A 46 3.83 -5.19 -2.27
N LYS A 47 2.60 -4.76 -2.56
CA LYS A 47 1.74 -4.03 -1.63
C LYS A 47 0.29 -4.44 -1.84
N VAL A 48 -0.33 -4.92 -0.77
CA VAL A 48 -1.76 -5.20 -0.69
C VAL A 48 -2.48 -3.99 -0.08
N ILE A 49 -3.59 -3.58 -0.69
CA ILE A 49 -4.53 -2.62 -0.11
C ILE A 49 -5.84 -3.36 0.20
N MET A 50 -6.29 -3.27 1.45
CA MET A 50 -7.54 -3.85 1.90
C MET A 50 -8.59 -2.76 2.05
N THR A 51 -9.79 -2.95 1.51
CA THR A 51 -10.89 -1.99 1.60
C THR A 51 -12.16 -2.62 2.15
N TYR A 52 -12.96 -1.82 2.86
CA TYR A 52 -14.35 -2.18 3.18
C TYR A 52 -15.19 -2.11 1.90
N GLY A 53 -15.92 -3.18 1.57
CA GLY A 53 -16.94 -3.17 0.51
C GLY A 53 -16.47 -3.52 -0.92
N LEU A 54 -15.42 -4.33 -1.08
CA LEU A 54 -15.16 -5.05 -2.34
C LEU A 54 -15.96 -6.35 -2.38
#